data_AF-A0A2J7PMM8-F1
#
_entry.id   AF-A0A2J7PMM8-F1
#
_cell.length_a   1.000
_cell.length_b   1.000
_cell.length_c   1.000
_cell.angle_alpha   90.00
_cell.angle_beta   90.00
_cell.angle_gamma   90.00
#
_symmetry.space_group_name_H-M   'P 1'
#
loop_
_entity.id
_entity.type
_entity.pdbx_description
1 polymer ?
#
loop_
_entity_poly.entity_id
_entity_poly.type
_entity_poly.pdbx_seq_one_letter_code
_entity_poly.pdbx_strand_id
1 'polypeptide(L)'
;MFYKDKLLSPAQLKRLSDHKYSCSSISLVDPLLQPWWNWLVSKTPLWIAPNLITILGLIVNIITTLILVWYSPDAKAEAPRWACFVCALGLFVYQSLDAIDGKQARRTGTSNPLGELFDHGCDSISTVFVALSACIAVQLGYYPTWMFFQCFCAMTLFYCAHWQTYVSGTLRFGKIDVTEAQISIIVIHLMSAIFGPSVWMMKIPFLEYFELRYLIGLFSFVMAVIVTYRNSVIVFTGGIGKNGSTCAGTSVLSPVIPFSLVIVPAFIIYRKSVEHVYENHPALYILAFGMAAAKVTNRLVVAHMTKNELEYLDSALIGPAMLFLNQYFNFFLPEYIVLWLCLVWVSLDLLRYSAQVCLEICDHLKIKLFRIPYSKAPPSASTMSFSTPAGEKNASLLLSSVPRMSSREQPMLYASSHQHLPISNDDEENRVPLLDAEHS
;
A
#
# COMPACT_ATOMS: atom_id res chain seq x y z
N MET A 1 4.30 11.33 33.08
CA MET A 1 3.70 11.07 31.75
C MET A 1 4.54 11.86 30.74
N PHE A 2 5.28 11.20 29.86
CA PHE A 2 6.46 11.74 29.18
C PHE A 2 6.21 12.82 28.10
N TYR A 3 5.01 13.38 27.96
CA TYR A 3 4.70 14.25 26.81
C TYR A 3 3.81 15.43 27.25
N LYS A 4 4.40 16.64 27.25
CA LYS A 4 3.67 17.89 27.54
C LYS A 4 2.88 18.39 26.33
N ASP A 5 3.33 18.10 25.11
CA ASP A 5 2.71 18.61 23.88
C ASP A 5 1.99 17.50 23.12
N LYS A 6 0.73 17.77 22.74
CA LYS A 6 -0.10 16.85 21.95
C LYS A 6 0.28 16.91 20.47
N LEU A 7 0.26 15.77 19.79
CA LEU A 7 0.48 15.69 18.34
C LEU A 7 -0.80 16.03 17.55
N LEU A 8 -1.97 15.66 18.08
CA LEU A 8 -3.25 15.90 17.43
C LEU A 8 -3.99 17.04 18.13
N SER A 9 -4.36 18.05 17.34
CA SER A 9 -5.26 19.11 17.79
C SER A 9 -6.67 18.57 18.06
N PRO A 10 -7.45 19.24 18.93
CA PRO A 10 -8.86 18.88 19.16
C PRO A 10 -9.70 18.85 17.86
N ALA A 11 -9.38 19.72 16.90
CA ALA A 11 -10.06 19.76 15.60
C ALA A 11 -9.74 18.52 14.75
N GLN A 12 -8.48 18.06 14.72
CA GLN A 12 -8.08 16.83 14.04
C GLN A 12 -8.77 15.60 14.66
N LEU A 13 -8.81 15.50 15.99
CA LEU A 13 -9.48 14.41 16.70
C LEU A 13 -10.99 14.38 16.42
N LYS A 14 -11.63 15.55 16.34
CA LYS A 14 -13.04 15.65 15.93
C LYS A 14 -13.25 15.12 14.51
N ARG A 15 -12.46 15.60 13.53
CA ARG A 15 -12.57 15.14 12.14
C ARG A 15 -12.27 13.65 11.98
N LEU A 16 -11.35 13.11 12.77
CA LEU A 16 -11.06 11.68 12.83
C LEU A 16 -12.26 10.87 13.36
N SER A 17 -13.04 11.41 14.29
CA SER A 17 -14.27 10.75 14.77
C SER A 17 -15.34 10.65 13.68
N ASP A 18 -15.34 11.61 12.75
CA ASP A 18 -16.25 11.64 11.60
C ASP A 18 -15.73 10.80 10.42
N HIS A 19 -14.52 10.24 10.49
CA HIS A 19 -13.94 9.39 9.45
C HIS A 19 -14.77 8.12 9.26
N LYS A 20 -14.96 7.74 7.99
CA LYS A 20 -15.61 6.50 7.58
C LYS A 20 -14.67 5.76 6.66
N TYR A 21 -14.32 4.54 7.05
CA TYR A 21 -13.54 3.65 6.23
C TYR A 21 -14.21 3.45 4.86
N SER A 22 -13.44 3.63 3.79
CA SER A 22 -13.89 3.41 2.42
C SER A 22 -12.79 2.69 1.66
N CYS A 23 -13.09 1.49 1.19
CA CYS A 23 -12.18 0.67 0.42
C CYS A 23 -12.93 -0.08 -0.69
N SER A 24 -12.29 -0.26 -1.84
CA SER A 24 -12.74 -1.13 -2.91
C SER A 24 -11.61 -2.05 -3.35
N SER A 25 -11.86 -3.36 -3.38
CA SER A 25 -10.90 -4.37 -3.86
C SER A 25 -11.55 -5.23 -4.95
N ILE A 26 -10.78 -5.50 -6.01
CA ILE A 26 -11.11 -6.51 -7.04
C ILE A 26 -9.99 -7.57 -7.15
N SER A 27 -9.28 -7.80 -6.04
CA SER A 27 -8.19 -8.78 -5.95
C SER A 27 -8.61 -10.14 -6.51
N LEU A 28 -7.68 -10.79 -7.21
CA LEU A 28 -7.88 -12.11 -7.80
C LEU A 28 -7.85 -13.21 -6.73
N VAL A 29 -7.00 -13.05 -5.72
CA VAL A 29 -6.71 -14.10 -4.74
C VAL A 29 -7.56 -13.96 -3.48
N ASP A 30 -8.02 -12.76 -3.13
CA ASP A 30 -8.87 -12.54 -1.95
C ASP A 30 -10.06 -13.51 -1.88
N PRO A 31 -10.87 -13.73 -2.95
CA PRO A 31 -12.00 -14.67 -2.89
C PRO A 31 -11.61 -16.10 -2.55
N LEU A 32 -10.41 -16.54 -2.94
CA LEU A 32 -9.89 -17.88 -2.67
C LEU A 32 -9.45 -18.04 -1.21
N LEU A 33 -8.98 -16.95 -0.59
CA LEU A 33 -8.55 -16.93 0.81
C LEU A 33 -9.68 -16.60 1.79
N GLN A 34 -10.81 -16.05 1.32
CA GLN A 34 -11.97 -15.76 2.17
C GLN A 34 -12.41 -16.95 3.05
N PRO A 35 -12.53 -18.20 2.56
CA PRO A 35 -12.90 -19.34 3.40
C PRO A 35 -11.91 -19.57 4.56
N TRP A 36 -10.61 -19.44 4.28
CA TRP A 36 -9.55 -19.56 5.28
C TRP A 36 -9.66 -18.44 6.34
N TRP A 37 -9.78 -17.19 5.92
CA TRP A 37 -9.89 -16.05 6.84
C TRP A 37 -11.17 -16.08 7.66
N ASN A 38 -12.29 -16.49 7.07
CA ASN A 38 -13.57 -16.64 7.78
C ASN A 38 -13.52 -17.78 8.80
N TRP A 39 -12.87 -18.90 8.46
CA TRP A 39 -12.60 -19.96 9.43
C TRP A 39 -11.70 -19.46 10.54
N LEU A 40 -10.58 -18.80 10.22
CA LEU A 40 -9.60 -18.35 11.19
C LEU A 40 -10.19 -17.34 12.18
N VAL A 41 -10.88 -16.30 11.68
CA VAL A 41 -11.55 -15.33 12.55
C VAL A 41 -12.61 -15.99 13.43
N SER A 42 -13.28 -17.05 12.97
CA SER A 42 -14.25 -17.80 13.80
C SER A 42 -13.61 -18.48 15.01
N LYS A 43 -12.32 -18.86 14.88
CA LYS A 43 -11.51 -19.48 15.94
C LYS A 43 -10.85 -18.46 16.86
N THR A 44 -10.71 -17.21 16.42
CA THR A 44 -10.18 -16.13 17.26
C THR A 44 -11.12 -15.87 18.45
N PRO A 45 -10.62 -15.94 19.70
CA PRO A 45 -11.42 -15.62 20.88
C PRO A 45 -11.95 -14.18 20.87
N LEU A 46 -13.19 -13.98 21.33
CA LEU A 46 -13.87 -12.67 21.31
C LEU A 46 -13.22 -11.61 22.22
N TRP A 47 -12.33 -12.00 23.13
CA TRP A 47 -11.61 -11.06 24.01
C TRP A 47 -10.33 -10.51 23.37
N ILE A 48 -9.88 -11.08 22.24
CA ILE A 48 -8.70 -10.59 21.52
C ILE A 48 -9.09 -9.34 20.73
N ALA A 49 -8.42 -8.23 21.04
CA ALA A 49 -8.57 -6.97 20.33
C ALA A 49 -7.99 -7.03 18.90
N PRO A 50 -8.63 -6.42 17.90
CA PRO A 50 -8.11 -6.34 16.53
C PRO A 50 -6.66 -5.85 16.46
N ASN A 51 -6.34 -4.72 17.10
CA ASN A 51 -4.99 -4.16 17.07
C ASN A 51 -3.94 -5.06 17.72
N LEU A 52 -4.34 -5.99 18.60
CA LEU A 52 -3.44 -7.01 19.14
C LEU A 52 -3.10 -8.06 18.08
N ILE A 53 -4.07 -8.42 17.22
CA ILE A 53 -3.85 -9.32 16.08
C ILE A 53 -2.86 -8.68 15.10
N THR A 54 -3.09 -7.43 14.73
CA THR A 54 -2.23 -6.66 13.82
C THR A 54 -0.78 -6.61 14.32
N ILE A 55 -0.55 -6.21 15.58
CA ILE A 55 0.82 -6.07 16.10
C ILE A 55 1.52 -7.42 16.26
N LEU A 56 0.79 -8.50 16.60
CA LEU A 56 1.35 -9.85 16.65
C LEU A 56 1.78 -10.32 15.26
N GLY A 57 0.97 -10.04 14.23
CA GLY A 57 1.35 -10.25 12.84
C GLY A 57 2.66 -9.54 12.52
N LEU A 58 2.72 -8.23 12.75
CA LEU A 58 3.92 -7.42 12.49
C LEU A 58 5.16 -7.97 13.21
N ILE A 59 5.05 -8.33 14.48
CA ILE A 59 6.15 -8.90 15.27
C ILE A 59 6.67 -10.19 14.64
N VAL A 60 5.77 -11.10 14.23
CA VAL A 60 6.16 -12.34 13.54
C VAL A 60 6.95 -12.02 12.28
N ASN A 61 6.44 -11.13 11.42
CA ASN A 61 7.09 -10.78 10.17
C ASN A 61 8.49 -10.13 10.37
N ILE A 62 8.61 -9.25 11.36
CA ILE A 62 9.89 -8.63 11.74
C ILE A 62 10.87 -9.69 12.19
N ILE A 63 10.49 -10.56 13.14
CA ILE A 63 11.39 -11.58 13.69
C ILE A 63 11.87 -12.52 12.59
N THR A 64 10.97 -13.03 11.74
CA THR A 64 11.35 -13.98 10.69
C THR A 64 12.25 -13.33 9.63
N THR A 65 12.03 -12.05 9.32
CA THR A 65 12.91 -11.31 8.41
C THR A 65 14.28 -11.03 9.05
N LEU A 66 14.34 -10.68 10.34
CA LEU A 66 15.61 -10.45 11.04
C LEU A 66 16.46 -11.71 11.15
N ILE A 67 15.84 -12.90 11.21
CA ILE A 67 16.57 -14.18 11.09
C ILE A 67 17.26 -14.27 9.72
N LEU A 68 16.60 -13.90 8.62
CA LEU A 68 17.26 -13.86 7.30
C LEU A 68 18.39 -12.82 7.25
N VAL A 69 18.15 -11.63 7.79
CA VAL A 69 19.17 -10.55 7.86
C VAL A 69 20.39 -11.01 8.67
N TRP A 70 20.21 -11.79 9.73
CA TRP A 70 21.31 -12.34 10.51
C TRP A 70 22.23 -13.25 9.67
N TYR A 71 21.65 -14.10 8.81
CA TYR A 71 22.42 -15.01 7.95
C TYR A 71 22.95 -14.38 6.68
N SER A 72 22.26 -13.38 6.13
CA SER A 72 22.61 -12.73 4.86
C SER A 72 22.33 -11.22 4.93
N PRO A 73 23.09 -10.47 5.74
CA PRO A 73 22.91 -9.03 5.89
C PRO A 73 23.28 -8.23 4.64
N ASP A 74 24.11 -8.84 3.77
CA ASP A 74 24.51 -8.30 2.48
C ASP A 74 23.59 -8.74 1.32
N ALA A 75 22.59 -9.59 1.60
CA ALA A 75 21.75 -10.25 0.61
C ALA A 75 22.54 -10.98 -0.50
N LYS A 76 23.77 -11.43 -0.21
CA LYS A 76 24.60 -12.25 -1.10
C LYS A 76 24.80 -13.64 -0.52
N ALA A 77 25.04 -13.75 0.79
CA ALA A 77 25.20 -15.05 1.43
C ALA A 77 23.96 -15.92 1.25
N GLU A 78 24.15 -17.21 1.05
CA GLU A 78 23.04 -18.16 0.95
C GLU A 78 22.43 -18.39 2.34
N ALA A 79 21.23 -17.83 2.56
CA ALA A 79 20.52 -18.03 3.82
C ALA A 79 20.13 -19.51 4.00
N PRO A 80 20.16 -20.04 5.24
CA PRO A 80 19.74 -21.41 5.51
C PRO A 80 18.31 -21.67 5.04
N ARG A 81 18.10 -22.83 4.41
CA ARG A 81 16.80 -23.22 3.84
C ARG A 81 15.66 -23.21 4.86
N TRP A 82 15.94 -23.59 6.11
CA TRP A 82 14.95 -23.51 7.19
C TRP A 82 14.58 -22.06 7.53
N ALA A 83 15.50 -21.10 7.40
CA ALA A 83 15.22 -19.69 7.65
C ALA A 83 14.30 -19.13 6.55
N CYS A 84 14.51 -19.52 5.29
CA CYS A 84 13.56 -19.22 4.21
C CYS A 84 12.17 -19.82 4.48
N PHE A 85 12.10 -21.07 4.95
CA PHE A 85 10.82 -21.70 5.31
C PHE A 85 10.11 -20.95 6.45
N VAL A 86 10.85 -20.60 7.51
CA VAL A 86 10.32 -19.81 8.63
C VAL A 86 9.85 -18.44 8.16
N CYS A 87 10.53 -17.80 7.21
CA CYS A 87 10.08 -16.55 6.62
C CYS A 87 8.82 -16.70 5.77
N ALA A 88 8.69 -17.77 4.97
CA ALA A 88 7.47 -18.08 4.24
C ALA A 88 6.28 -18.28 5.18
N LEU A 89 6.47 -19.07 6.24
CA LEU A 89 5.45 -19.32 7.26
C LEU A 89 5.10 -18.04 8.02
N GLY A 90 6.11 -17.25 8.40
CA GLY A 90 5.94 -15.98 9.09
C GLY A 90 5.13 -14.98 8.29
N LEU A 91 5.42 -14.83 6.99
CA LEU A 91 4.67 -13.97 6.09
C LEU A 91 3.24 -14.47 5.85
N PHE A 92 3.02 -15.79 5.75
CA PHE A 92 1.68 -16.36 5.68
C PHE A 92 0.86 -16.10 6.96
N VAL A 93 1.51 -16.22 8.13
CA VAL A 93 0.89 -15.88 9.42
C VAL A 93 0.58 -14.39 9.47
N TYR A 94 1.52 -13.51 9.10
CA TYR A 94 1.30 -12.07 8.98
C TYR A 94 0.06 -11.77 8.15
N GLN A 95 0.02 -12.22 6.89
CA GLN A 95 -1.10 -12.00 5.98
C GLN A 95 -2.43 -12.52 6.55
N SER A 96 -2.40 -13.68 7.20
CA SER A 96 -3.60 -14.27 7.80
C SER A 96 -4.11 -13.45 8.98
N LEU A 97 -3.23 -12.90 9.81
CA LEU A 97 -3.59 -12.07 10.96
C LEU A 97 -4.08 -10.68 10.52
N ASP A 98 -3.38 -10.09 9.55
CA ASP A 98 -3.75 -8.84 8.88
C ASP A 98 -5.17 -8.92 8.30
N ALA A 99 -5.46 -9.93 7.47
CA ALA A 99 -6.77 -10.08 6.84
C ALA A 99 -7.94 -10.33 7.82
N ILE A 100 -7.68 -10.80 9.05
CA ILE A 100 -8.73 -11.08 10.03
C ILE A 100 -8.92 -9.97 11.06
N ASP A 101 -8.05 -8.98 11.18
CA ASP A 101 -8.18 -7.97 12.24
C ASP A 101 -9.46 -7.11 12.07
N GLY A 102 -9.76 -6.67 10.85
CA GLY A 102 -10.97 -5.93 10.51
C GLY A 102 -12.20 -6.83 10.55
N LYS A 103 -12.05 -8.12 10.22
CA LYS A 103 -13.12 -9.11 10.40
C LYS A 103 -13.45 -9.30 11.88
N GLN A 104 -12.43 -9.39 12.72
CA GLN A 104 -12.57 -9.47 14.16
C GLN A 104 -13.23 -8.20 14.69
N ALA A 105 -12.79 -7.02 14.25
CA ALA A 105 -13.37 -5.74 14.66
C ALA A 105 -14.88 -5.67 14.35
N ARG A 106 -15.32 -6.17 13.20
CA ARG A 106 -16.74 -6.29 12.85
C ARG A 106 -17.45 -7.32 13.73
N ARG A 107 -16.83 -8.48 13.95
CA ARG A 107 -17.38 -9.57 14.78
C ARG A 107 -17.58 -9.16 16.25
N THR A 108 -16.70 -8.32 16.79
CA THR A 108 -16.75 -7.85 18.18
C THR A 108 -17.46 -6.51 18.34
N GLY A 109 -17.91 -5.88 17.24
CA GLY A 109 -18.55 -4.57 17.28
C GLY A 109 -17.59 -3.43 17.68
N THR A 110 -16.30 -3.59 17.44
CA THR A 110 -15.24 -2.64 17.83
C THR A 110 -14.56 -1.96 16.65
N SER A 111 -15.18 -1.96 15.46
CA SER A 111 -14.68 -1.21 14.30
C SER A 111 -14.64 0.29 14.58
N ASN A 112 -13.48 0.92 14.38
CA ASN A 112 -13.27 2.34 14.61
C ASN A 112 -12.06 2.86 13.80
N PRO A 113 -11.91 4.19 13.62
CA PRO A 113 -10.80 4.77 12.85
C PRO A 113 -9.40 4.44 13.39
N LEU A 114 -9.23 4.22 14.70
CA LEU A 114 -7.92 3.83 15.24
C LEU A 114 -7.48 2.45 14.74
N GLY A 115 -8.41 1.51 14.54
CA GLY A 115 -8.09 0.18 14.01
C GLY A 115 -7.48 0.27 12.60
N GLU A 116 -8.12 1.01 11.70
CA GLU A 116 -7.63 1.27 10.34
C GLU A 116 -6.28 1.99 10.33
N LEU A 117 -6.11 3.01 11.17
CA LEU A 117 -4.84 3.73 11.31
C LEU A 117 -3.72 2.80 11.78
N PHE A 118 -4.02 1.95 12.76
CA PHE A 118 -3.07 1.02 13.36
C PHE A 118 -2.63 -0.06 12.37
N ASP A 119 -3.59 -0.61 11.63
CA ASP A 119 -3.39 -1.58 10.55
C ASP A 119 -2.45 -1.04 9.46
N HIS A 120 -2.85 0.05 8.79
CA HIS A 120 -2.05 0.68 7.75
C HIS A 120 -0.68 1.20 8.25
N GLY A 121 -0.63 1.61 9.52
CA GLY A 121 0.61 2.00 10.18
C GLY A 121 1.58 0.83 10.42
N CYS A 122 1.06 -0.38 10.65
CA CYS A 122 1.86 -1.61 10.75
C CYS A 122 2.27 -2.12 9.36
N ASP A 123 1.37 -2.06 8.38
CA ASP A 123 1.65 -2.43 6.98
C ASP A 123 2.81 -1.64 6.38
N SER A 124 2.93 -0.34 6.70
CA SER A 124 4.03 0.49 6.21
C SER A 124 5.39 -0.01 6.69
N ILE A 125 5.47 -0.47 7.95
CA ILE A 125 6.66 -1.10 8.52
C ILE A 125 6.87 -2.46 7.90
N SER A 126 5.82 -3.29 7.84
CA SER A 126 5.85 -4.64 7.27
C SER A 126 6.39 -4.64 5.84
N THR A 127 5.98 -3.67 5.02
CA THR A 127 6.45 -3.49 3.63
C THR A 127 7.97 -3.43 3.53
N VAL A 128 8.66 -2.77 4.48
CA VAL A 128 10.13 -2.70 4.52
C VAL A 128 10.74 -4.08 4.71
N PHE A 129 10.24 -4.82 5.70
CA PHE A 129 10.74 -6.15 6.04
C PHE A 129 10.42 -7.18 4.94
N VAL A 130 9.20 -7.16 4.40
CA VAL A 130 8.79 -8.04 3.30
C VAL A 130 9.66 -7.81 2.06
N ALA A 131 9.87 -6.56 1.66
CA ALA A 131 10.71 -6.22 0.51
C ALA A 131 12.19 -6.65 0.70
N LEU A 132 12.74 -6.41 1.89
CA LEU A 132 14.09 -6.84 2.24
C LEU A 132 14.22 -8.37 2.25
N SER A 133 13.25 -9.08 2.84
CA SER A 133 13.24 -10.55 2.91
C SER A 133 13.23 -11.18 1.50
N ALA A 134 12.47 -10.60 0.57
CA ALA A 134 12.40 -11.06 -0.81
C ALA A 134 13.76 -10.89 -1.51
N CYS A 135 14.41 -9.73 -1.33
CA CYS A 135 15.74 -9.47 -1.86
C CYS A 135 16.79 -10.46 -1.33
N ILE A 136 16.75 -10.78 -0.03
CA ILE A 136 17.64 -11.79 0.56
C ILE A 136 17.39 -13.17 -0.04
N ALA A 137 16.11 -13.58 -0.15
CA ALA A 137 15.74 -14.90 -0.65
C ALA A 137 16.20 -15.18 -2.09
N VAL A 138 16.28 -14.13 -2.93
CA VAL A 138 16.77 -14.22 -4.32
C VAL A 138 18.23 -13.79 -4.48
N GLN A 139 18.94 -13.53 -3.37
CA GLN A 139 20.32 -13.05 -3.32
C GLN A 139 20.56 -11.79 -4.18
N LEU A 140 19.69 -10.78 -4.04
CA LEU A 140 19.73 -9.56 -4.86
C LEU A 140 20.90 -8.63 -4.52
N GLY A 141 21.65 -8.91 -3.45
CA GLY A 141 22.84 -8.15 -3.05
C GLY A 141 23.98 -8.20 -4.06
N TYR A 142 23.99 -9.17 -4.98
CA TYR A 142 24.90 -9.18 -6.15
C TYR A 142 24.61 -8.01 -7.12
N TYR A 143 23.42 -7.43 -7.05
CA TYR A 143 22.95 -6.31 -7.88
C TYR A 143 22.43 -5.17 -6.99
N PRO A 144 23.32 -4.46 -6.26
CA PRO A 144 22.92 -3.51 -5.21
C PRO A 144 21.98 -2.41 -5.72
N THR A 145 22.20 -1.86 -6.93
CA THR A 145 21.28 -0.88 -7.54
C THR A 145 19.87 -1.43 -7.74
N TRP A 146 19.75 -2.69 -8.14
CA TRP A 146 18.45 -3.31 -8.36
C TRP A 146 17.77 -3.64 -7.04
N MET A 147 18.51 -4.11 -6.03
CA MET A 147 18.01 -4.27 -4.67
C MET A 147 17.50 -2.95 -4.10
N PHE A 148 18.21 -1.84 -4.34
CA PHE A 148 17.81 -0.50 -3.92
C PHE A 148 16.47 -0.16 -4.58
N PHE A 149 16.42 -0.25 -5.92
CA PHE A 149 15.23 0.05 -6.68
C PHE A 149 14.03 -0.79 -6.24
N GLN A 150 14.18 -2.11 -6.08
CA GLN A 150 13.12 -3.02 -5.66
C GLN A 150 12.55 -2.65 -4.29
N CYS A 151 13.41 -2.44 -3.28
CA CYS A 151 12.98 -2.12 -1.93
C CYS A 151 12.27 -0.75 -1.88
N PHE A 152 12.89 0.29 -2.44
CA PHE A 152 12.32 1.64 -2.42
C PHE A 152 11.08 1.74 -3.33
N CYS A 153 11.00 0.97 -4.41
CA CYS A 153 9.79 0.87 -5.22
C CYS A 153 8.64 0.27 -4.42
N ALA A 154 8.84 -0.83 -3.69
CA ALA A 154 7.80 -1.41 -2.83
C ALA A 154 7.26 -0.40 -1.81
N MET A 155 8.14 0.31 -1.11
CA MET A 155 7.76 1.38 -0.17
C MET A 155 7.02 2.53 -0.87
N THR A 156 7.46 2.93 -2.07
CA THR A 156 6.83 3.99 -2.86
C THR A 156 5.43 3.59 -3.33
N LEU A 157 5.24 2.36 -3.79
CA LEU A 157 3.93 1.86 -4.23
C LEU A 157 2.93 1.83 -3.07
N PHE A 158 3.38 1.39 -1.88
CA PHE A 158 2.57 1.43 -0.67
C PHE A 158 2.22 2.87 -0.24
N TYR A 159 3.18 3.79 -0.33
CA TYR A 159 2.92 5.23 -0.11
C TYR A 159 1.92 5.79 -1.13
N CYS A 160 2.05 5.44 -2.41
CA CYS A 160 1.14 5.88 -3.47
C CYS A 160 -0.29 5.37 -3.26
N ALA A 161 -0.48 4.18 -2.69
CA ALA A 161 -1.80 3.68 -2.31
C ALA A 161 -2.46 4.54 -1.21
N HIS A 162 -1.67 5.09 -0.30
CA HIS A 162 -2.18 6.04 0.70
C HIS A 162 -2.33 7.46 0.15
N TRP A 163 -1.47 7.85 -0.80
CA TRP A 163 -1.58 9.13 -1.49
C TRP A 163 -2.87 9.20 -2.31
N GLN A 164 -3.16 8.21 -3.15
CA GLN A 164 -4.43 8.19 -3.89
C GLN A 164 -5.64 8.19 -2.95
N THR A 165 -5.52 7.59 -1.76
CA THR A 165 -6.58 7.62 -0.73
C THR A 165 -6.73 9.01 -0.10
N TYR A 166 -5.63 9.71 0.21
CA TYR A 166 -5.63 11.10 0.65
C TYR A 166 -6.27 12.06 -0.36
N VAL A 167 -6.12 11.77 -1.65
CA VAL A 167 -6.71 12.55 -2.74
C VAL A 167 -8.19 12.21 -2.94
N SER A 168 -8.54 10.92 -2.97
CA SER A 168 -9.85 10.45 -3.45
C SER A 168 -10.81 9.98 -2.36
N GLY A 169 -10.35 9.90 -1.12
CA GLY A 169 -11.12 9.45 0.03
C GLY A 169 -11.45 7.96 0.06
N THR A 170 -10.87 7.14 -0.82
CA THR A 170 -11.14 5.69 -0.87
C THR A 170 -9.89 4.93 -1.28
N LEU A 171 -9.55 3.89 -0.52
CA LEU A 171 -8.43 3.00 -0.81
C LEU A 171 -8.85 1.98 -1.86
N ARG A 172 -8.21 2.01 -3.02
CA ARG A 172 -8.56 1.15 -4.17
C ARG A 172 -7.46 0.14 -4.49
N PHE A 173 -7.80 -1.13 -4.33
CA PHE A 173 -6.95 -2.26 -4.70
C PHE A 173 -7.36 -2.82 -6.06
N GLY A 174 -6.37 -3.12 -6.90
CA GLY A 174 -6.60 -3.71 -8.21
C GLY A 174 -6.63 -5.24 -8.18
N LYS A 175 -6.55 -5.85 -9.36
CA LYS A 175 -6.54 -7.32 -9.53
C LYS A 175 -5.29 -7.98 -8.96
N ILE A 176 -4.15 -7.31 -9.09
CA ILE A 176 -2.87 -7.74 -8.53
C ILE A 176 -2.43 -6.59 -7.63
N ASP A 177 -2.41 -6.86 -6.34
CA ASP A 177 -2.12 -5.89 -5.29
C ASP A 177 -1.42 -6.58 -4.11
N VAL A 178 -1.56 -6.04 -2.90
CA VAL A 178 -0.90 -6.52 -1.68
C VAL A 178 -1.02 -8.03 -1.48
N THR A 179 -2.22 -8.62 -1.59
CA THR A 179 -2.44 -10.07 -1.37
C THR A 179 -1.63 -10.91 -2.35
N GLU A 180 -1.71 -10.63 -3.66
CA GLU A 180 -0.97 -11.36 -4.69
C GLU A 180 0.54 -11.19 -4.54
N ALA A 181 0.99 -9.98 -4.19
CA ALA A 181 2.40 -9.69 -3.96
C ALA A 181 2.94 -10.50 -2.76
N GLN A 182 2.22 -10.54 -1.65
CA GLN A 182 2.59 -11.31 -0.47
C GLN A 182 2.61 -12.82 -0.77
N ILE A 183 1.59 -13.36 -1.46
CA ILE A 183 1.59 -14.77 -1.90
C ILE A 183 2.78 -15.07 -2.81
N SER A 184 3.11 -14.17 -3.73
CA SER A 184 4.27 -14.32 -4.62
C SER A 184 5.58 -14.39 -3.81
N ILE A 185 5.72 -13.57 -2.77
CA ILE A 185 6.90 -13.57 -1.90
C ILE A 185 6.94 -14.81 -1.00
N ILE A 186 5.78 -15.30 -0.53
CA ILE A 186 5.69 -16.60 0.16
C ILE A 186 6.19 -17.72 -0.77
N VAL A 187 5.77 -17.73 -2.04
CA VAL A 187 6.25 -18.72 -3.04
C VAL A 187 7.75 -18.58 -3.27
N ILE A 188 8.29 -17.36 -3.35
CA ILE A 188 9.74 -17.13 -3.47
C ILE A 188 10.48 -17.78 -2.29
N HIS A 189 10.04 -17.54 -1.06
CA HIS A 189 10.65 -18.12 0.13
C HIS A 189 10.51 -19.64 0.21
N LEU A 190 9.36 -20.20 -0.19
CA LEU A 190 9.17 -21.65 -0.28
C LEU A 190 10.08 -22.29 -1.32
N MET A 191 10.25 -21.65 -2.48
CA MET A 191 11.21 -22.09 -3.50
C MET A 191 12.65 -22.01 -2.98
N SER A 192 13.04 -20.95 -2.26
CA SER A 192 14.36 -20.89 -1.61
C SER A 192 14.52 -21.96 -0.52
N ALA A 193 13.46 -22.35 0.18
CA ALA A 193 13.50 -23.41 1.19
C ALA A 193 13.64 -24.84 0.59
N ILE A 194 12.98 -25.11 -0.53
CA ILE A 194 13.02 -26.42 -1.24
C ILE A 194 14.22 -26.53 -2.18
N PHE A 195 14.56 -25.42 -2.82
CA PHE A 195 15.68 -25.15 -3.74
C PHE A 195 17.06 -25.07 -3.06
N GLY A 196 17.11 -24.30 -1.98
CA GLY A 196 18.24 -23.43 -1.70
C GLY A 196 18.07 -22.07 -2.40
N PRO A 197 18.43 -20.93 -1.79
CA PRO A 197 18.43 -19.62 -2.45
C PRO A 197 19.22 -19.58 -3.77
N SER A 198 20.24 -20.44 -3.91
CA SER A 198 21.02 -20.59 -5.14
C SER A 198 20.19 -20.98 -6.37
N VAL A 199 18.97 -21.49 -6.21
CA VAL A 199 17.99 -21.77 -7.29
C VAL A 199 17.76 -20.54 -8.18
N TRP A 200 17.80 -19.33 -7.62
CA TRP A 200 17.55 -18.08 -8.36
C TRP A 200 18.71 -17.64 -9.25
N MET A 201 19.89 -18.23 -9.06
CA MET A 201 21.09 -18.05 -9.86
C MET A 201 21.17 -19.06 -11.04
N MET A 202 20.24 -20.02 -11.12
CA MET A 202 20.25 -20.97 -12.21
C MET A 202 19.96 -20.27 -13.54
N LYS A 203 20.78 -20.60 -14.55
CA LYS A 203 20.60 -20.13 -15.92
C LYS A 203 19.35 -20.76 -16.53
N ILE A 204 18.56 -19.97 -17.23
CA ILE A 204 17.36 -20.44 -17.92
C ILE A 204 17.80 -21.30 -19.13
N PRO A 205 17.25 -22.51 -19.30
CA PRO A 205 17.52 -23.32 -20.49
C PRO A 205 17.27 -22.52 -21.77
N PHE A 206 18.17 -22.63 -22.75
CA PHE A 206 18.14 -21.87 -24.02
C PHE A 206 18.43 -20.36 -23.93
N LEU A 207 18.69 -19.82 -22.73
CA LEU A 207 19.06 -18.42 -22.50
C LEU A 207 20.27 -18.33 -21.55
N GLU A 208 21.45 -18.73 -22.03
CA GLU A 208 22.67 -18.96 -21.21
C GLU A 208 23.20 -17.74 -20.42
N TYR A 209 22.70 -16.54 -20.71
CA TYR A 209 23.05 -15.29 -20.03
C TYR A 209 21.98 -14.80 -19.04
N PHE A 210 20.83 -15.49 -18.95
CA PHE A 210 19.72 -15.07 -18.10
C PHE A 210 19.52 -16.01 -16.92
N GLU A 211 19.62 -15.46 -15.71
CA GLU A 211 19.32 -16.17 -14.47
C GLU A 211 17.83 -16.07 -14.12
N LEU A 212 17.31 -17.07 -13.41
CA LEU A 212 15.90 -17.14 -12.99
C LEU A 212 15.45 -15.88 -12.21
N ARG A 213 16.32 -15.28 -11.39
CA ARG A 213 16.03 -14.04 -10.65
C ARG A 213 15.61 -12.89 -11.54
N TYR A 214 16.14 -12.79 -12.78
CA TYR A 214 15.80 -11.70 -13.69
C TYR A 214 14.33 -11.72 -14.10
N LEU A 215 13.70 -12.91 -14.17
CA LEU A 215 12.27 -13.01 -14.43
C LEU A 215 11.45 -12.43 -13.27
N ILE A 216 11.87 -12.65 -12.02
CA ILE A 216 11.18 -12.11 -10.85
C ILE A 216 11.16 -10.59 -10.89
N GLY A 217 12.32 -9.93 -11.09
CA GLY A 217 12.28 -8.48 -11.07
C GLY A 217 11.84 -7.86 -12.39
N LEU A 218 11.87 -8.56 -13.54
CA LEU A 218 11.12 -8.12 -14.72
C LEU A 218 9.62 -8.09 -14.41
N PHE A 219 9.08 -9.18 -13.84
CA PHE A 219 7.68 -9.23 -13.42
C PHE A 219 7.37 -8.15 -12.38
N SER A 220 8.21 -7.99 -11.35
CA SER A 220 8.05 -6.96 -10.31
C SER A 220 8.06 -5.55 -10.92
N PHE A 221 8.95 -5.29 -11.88
CA PHE A 221 9.03 -4.00 -12.57
C PHE A 221 7.78 -3.72 -13.40
N VAL A 222 7.32 -4.68 -14.20
CA VAL A 222 6.08 -4.55 -14.99
C VAL A 222 4.89 -4.28 -14.08
N MET A 223 4.77 -5.03 -12.98
CA MET A 223 3.71 -4.82 -12.01
C MET A 223 3.79 -3.46 -11.34
N ALA A 224 5.00 -3.01 -10.98
CA ALA A 224 5.22 -1.68 -10.42
C ALA A 224 4.76 -0.59 -11.39
N VAL A 225 5.12 -0.67 -12.67
CA VAL A 225 4.67 0.29 -13.70
C VAL A 225 3.15 0.33 -13.81
N ILE A 226 2.48 -0.83 -13.83
CA ILE A 226 1.01 -0.92 -13.90
C ILE A 226 0.36 -0.27 -12.67
N VAL A 227 0.84 -0.60 -11.46
CA VAL A 227 0.29 -0.07 -10.20
C VAL A 227 0.56 1.43 -10.07
N THR A 228 1.75 1.90 -10.43
CA THR A 228 2.08 3.33 -10.47
C THR A 228 1.15 4.07 -11.44
N TYR A 229 0.99 3.59 -12.67
CA TYR A 229 0.09 4.20 -13.65
C TYR A 229 -1.34 4.32 -13.12
N ARG A 230 -1.87 3.24 -12.55
CA ARG A 230 -3.21 3.22 -11.93
C ARG A 230 -3.33 4.24 -10.80
N ASN A 231 -2.36 4.28 -9.89
CA ASN A 231 -2.36 5.24 -8.78
C ASN A 231 -2.25 6.68 -9.28
N SER A 232 -1.41 6.94 -10.28
CA SER A 232 -1.28 8.28 -10.89
C SER A 232 -2.60 8.73 -11.52
N VAL A 233 -3.29 7.87 -12.27
CA VAL A 233 -4.62 8.21 -12.83
C VAL A 233 -5.57 8.64 -11.72
N ILE A 234 -5.64 7.92 -10.61
CA ILE A 234 -6.52 8.28 -9.49
C ILE A 234 -6.08 9.59 -8.82
N VAL A 235 -4.78 9.81 -8.63
CA VAL A 235 -4.25 11.06 -8.04
C VAL A 235 -4.60 12.28 -8.90
N PHE A 236 -4.55 12.16 -10.23
CA PHE A 236 -4.81 13.30 -11.12
C PHE A 236 -6.30 13.53 -11.42
N THR A 237 -7.17 12.53 -11.23
CA THR A 237 -8.59 12.62 -11.62
C THR A 237 -9.56 12.49 -10.45
N GLY A 238 -9.11 12.00 -9.29
CA GLY A 238 -9.98 11.58 -8.20
C GLY A 238 -10.11 12.56 -7.03
N GLY A 239 -9.62 13.80 -7.13
CA GLY A 239 -9.60 14.75 -6.02
C GLY A 239 -10.99 15.13 -5.49
N ILE A 240 -11.26 14.85 -4.20
CA ILE A 240 -12.55 15.15 -3.55
C ILE A 240 -12.61 16.54 -2.89
N GLY A 241 -11.47 17.22 -2.80
CA GLY A 241 -11.37 18.55 -2.22
C GLY A 241 -11.89 19.64 -3.14
N LYS A 242 -11.90 20.88 -2.64
CA LYS A 242 -12.28 22.07 -3.42
C LYS A 242 -11.42 22.15 -4.69
N ASN A 243 -12.05 22.33 -5.85
CA ASN A 243 -11.37 22.38 -7.15
C ASN A 243 -10.58 21.10 -7.51
N GLY A 244 -10.99 19.92 -7.02
CA GLY A 244 -10.28 18.67 -7.29
C GLY A 244 -8.99 18.51 -6.49
N SER A 245 -8.87 19.21 -5.35
CA SER A 245 -7.74 19.11 -4.43
C SER A 245 -7.83 17.86 -3.53
N THR A 246 -6.86 17.68 -2.63
CA THR A 246 -6.85 16.60 -1.62
C THR A 246 -7.99 16.76 -0.63
N CYS A 247 -8.22 15.77 0.24
CA CYS A 247 -9.23 15.87 1.30
C CYS A 247 -8.96 17.00 2.32
N ALA A 248 -7.74 17.56 2.35
CA ALA A 248 -7.38 18.71 3.18
C ALA A 248 -7.40 20.05 2.42
N GLY A 249 -7.73 20.06 1.13
CA GLY A 249 -7.72 21.28 0.32
C GLY A 249 -6.35 21.67 -0.25
N THR A 250 -5.33 20.82 -0.11
CA THR A 250 -3.99 21.05 -0.66
C THR A 250 -3.86 20.51 -2.09
N SER A 251 -2.80 20.89 -2.80
CA SER A 251 -2.48 20.30 -4.11
C SER A 251 -2.43 18.77 -4.05
N VAL A 252 -3.00 18.09 -5.05
CA VAL A 252 -2.90 16.63 -5.19
C VAL A 252 -1.45 16.15 -5.30
N LEU A 253 -0.51 17.04 -5.64
CA LEU A 253 0.92 16.75 -5.67
C LEU A 253 1.65 17.00 -4.35
N SER A 254 1.03 17.65 -3.36
CA SER A 254 1.68 17.98 -2.09
C SER A 254 2.32 16.79 -1.36
N PRO A 255 1.77 15.55 -1.40
CA PRO A 255 2.42 14.40 -0.77
C PRO A 255 3.75 13.98 -1.41
N VAL A 256 4.10 14.46 -2.62
CA VAL A 256 5.39 14.14 -3.25
C VAL A 256 6.58 14.69 -2.45
N ILE A 257 6.40 15.85 -1.81
CA ILE A 257 7.47 16.60 -1.14
C ILE A 257 8.02 15.81 0.06
N PRO A 258 7.23 15.49 1.11
CA PRO A 258 7.76 14.83 2.30
C PRO A 258 8.35 13.45 2.00
N PHE A 259 7.79 12.71 1.02
CA PHE A 259 8.35 11.42 0.64
C PHE A 259 9.66 11.56 -0.14
N SER A 260 9.77 12.54 -1.05
CA SER A 260 11.01 12.83 -1.77
C SER A 260 12.14 13.26 -0.84
N LEU A 261 11.84 13.93 0.27
CA LEU A 261 12.81 14.26 1.31
C LEU A 261 13.43 13.04 2.01
N VAL A 262 12.87 11.85 1.84
CA VAL A 262 13.49 10.58 2.28
C VAL A 262 14.20 9.89 1.11
N ILE A 263 13.51 9.72 -0.02
CA ILE A 263 14.02 8.93 -1.16
C ILE A 263 15.22 9.59 -1.85
N VAL A 264 15.18 10.91 -2.05
CA VAL A 264 16.26 11.62 -2.75
C VAL A 264 17.55 11.60 -1.93
N PRO A 265 17.55 11.92 -0.62
CA PRO A 265 18.74 11.71 0.20
C PRO A 265 19.20 10.26 0.23
N ALA A 266 18.28 9.28 0.32
CA ALA A 266 18.65 7.86 0.26
C ALA A 266 19.40 7.50 -1.03
N PHE A 267 19.00 8.06 -2.16
CA PHE A 267 19.71 7.84 -3.42
C PHE A 267 21.05 8.59 -3.47
N ILE A 268 21.08 9.85 -3.05
CA ILE A 268 22.31 10.65 -3.06
C ILE A 268 23.37 10.04 -2.15
N ILE A 269 22.97 9.61 -0.94
CA ILE A 269 23.87 9.01 0.05
C ILE A 269 24.46 7.70 -0.49
N TYR A 270 23.63 6.85 -1.09
CA TYR A 270 24.12 5.66 -1.80
C TYR A 270 25.16 6.04 -2.87
N ARG A 271 24.82 6.98 -3.78
CA ARG A 271 25.69 7.28 -4.93
C ARG A 271 26.97 8.05 -4.58
N LYS A 272 27.01 8.76 -3.46
CA LYS A 272 28.15 9.59 -3.04
C LYS A 272 28.97 9.00 -1.88
N SER A 273 28.52 7.89 -1.28
CA SER A 273 29.26 7.24 -0.19
C SER A 273 30.63 6.77 -0.68
N VAL A 274 31.69 7.24 0.00
CA VAL A 274 33.05 6.79 -0.25
C VAL A 274 33.33 5.47 0.47
N GLU A 275 32.66 5.22 1.60
CA GLU A 275 32.75 3.94 2.32
C GLU A 275 31.86 2.85 1.73
N HIS A 276 31.15 3.13 0.62
CA HIS A 276 30.18 2.23 0.00
C HIS A 276 29.19 1.65 1.01
N VAL A 277 28.66 2.52 1.88
CA VAL A 277 27.90 2.12 3.07
C VAL A 277 26.66 1.28 2.73
N TYR A 278 26.03 1.57 1.59
CA TYR A 278 24.90 0.78 1.10
C TYR A 278 25.35 -0.58 0.56
N GLU A 279 26.39 -0.63 -0.26
CA GLU A 279 26.87 -1.88 -0.87
C GLU A 279 27.48 -2.84 0.16
N ASN A 280 28.08 -2.30 1.22
CA ASN A 280 28.66 -3.05 2.33
C ASN A 280 27.63 -3.45 3.39
N HIS A 281 26.60 -2.63 3.62
CA HIS A 281 25.58 -2.86 4.64
C HIS A 281 24.13 -2.64 4.13
N PRO A 282 23.70 -3.33 3.07
CA PRO A 282 22.44 -3.01 2.39
C PRO A 282 21.21 -3.27 3.26
N ALA A 283 21.17 -4.35 4.05
CA ALA A 283 20.04 -4.60 4.95
C ALA A 283 19.88 -3.48 5.99
N LEU A 284 20.98 -3.07 6.63
CA LEU A 284 20.97 -1.98 7.61
C LEU A 284 20.50 -0.66 6.98
N TYR A 285 20.96 -0.39 5.76
CA TYR A 285 20.58 0.80 5.00
C TYR A 285 19.09 0.82 4.64
N ILE A 286 18.58 -0.28 4.10
CA ILE A 286 17.16 -0.43 3.75
C ILE A 286 16.28 -0.32 4.98
N LEU A 287 16.69 -0.90 6.12
CA LEU A 287 15.97 -0.74 7.38
C LEU A 287 15.96 0.73 7.82
N ALA A 288 17.11 1.43 7.83
CA ALA A 288 17.17 2.82 8.28
C ALA A 288 16.26 3.75 7.46
N PHE A 289 16.41 3.76 6.13
CA PHE A 289 15.59 4.61 5.27
C PHE A 289 14.16 4.11 5.12
N GLY A 290 13.95 2.80 5.20
CA GLY A 290 12.62 2.20 5.16
C GLY A 290 11.79 2.58 6.38
N MET A 291 12.37 2.62 7.57
CA MET A 291 11.68 3.08 8.78
C MET A 291 11.34 4.58 8.70
N ALA A 292 12.20 5.41 8.10
CA ALA A 292 11.87 6.81 7.81
C ALA A 292 10.69 6.94 6.82
N ALA A 293 10.71 6.14 5.73
CA ALA A 293 9.63 6.10 4.74
C ALA A 293 8.30 5.60 5.35
N ALA A 294 8.36 4.60 6.23
CA ALA A 294 7.22 4.09 6.98
C ALA A 294 6.61 5.20 7.86
N LYS A 295 7.43 5.99 8.56
CA LYS A 295 6.93 7.13 9.35
C LYS A 295 6.25 8.20 8.49
N VAL A 296 6.84 8.57 7.35
CA VAL A 296 6.21 9.52 6.43
C VAL A 296 4.88 8.97 5.92
N THR A 297 4.79 7.67 5.64
CA THR A 297 3.54 7.00 5.28
C THR A 297 2.50 7.07 6.41
N ASN A 298 2.89 6.80 7.65
CA ASN A 298 1.98 6.87 8.81
C ASN A 298 1.43 8.30 8.99
N ARG A 299 2.27 9.33 8.78
CA ARG A 299 1.81 10.73 8.80
C ARG A 299 0.80 11.03 7.70
N LEU A 300 0.97 10.47 6.51
CA LEU A 300 0.00 10.60 5.41
C LEU A 300 -1.34 9.91 5.74
N VAL A 301 -1.31 8.73 6.36
CA VAL A 301 -2.53 8.04 6.86
C VAL A 301 -3.26 8.93 7.87
N VAL A 302 -2.54 9.48 8.85
CA VAL A 302 -3.10 10.39 9.85
C VAL A 302 -3.67 11.66 9.20
N ALA A 303 -2.95 12.26 8.25
CA ALA A 303 -3.40 13.43 7.51
C ALA A 303 -4.70 13.16 6.74
N HIS A 304 -4.82 11.99 6.12
CA HIS A 304 -6.05 11.55 5.46
C HIS A 304 -7.23 11.44 6.43
N MET A 305 -7.08 10.65 7.49
CA MET A 305 -8.17 10.36 8.42
C MET A 305 -8.60 11.58 9.24
N THR A 306 -7.67 12.50 9.49
CA THR A 306 -7.95 13.78 10.16
C THR A 306 -8.32 14.91 9.19
N LYS A 307 -8.34 14.65 7.87
CA LYS A 307 -8.56 15.65 6.80
C LYS A 307 -7.73 16.92 7.02
N ASN A 308 -6.44 16.73 7.28
CA ASN A 308 -5.51 17.80 7.59
C ASN A 308 -4.34 17.81 6.61
N GLU A 309 -3.73 18.97 6.43
CA GLU A 309 -2.53 19.10 5.62
C GLU A 309 -1.40 18.25 6.19
N LEU A 310 -0.62 17.64 5.29
CA LEU A 310 0.59 16.89 5.63
C LEU A 310 1.76 17.86 5.76
N GLU A 311 2.33 18.00 6.95
CA GLU A 311 3.49 18.87 7.13
C GLU A 311 4.73 18.26 6.47
N TYR A 312 5.52 19.10 5.79
CA TYR A 312 6.61 18.62 4.93
C TYR A 312 7.83 18.14 5.70
N LEU A 313 8.18 18.83 6.79
CA LEU A 313 9.32 18.49 7.63
C LEU A 313 8.87 17.61 8.80
N ASP A 314 9.75 16.70 9.20
CA ASP A 314 9.50 15.76 10.28
C ASP A 314 10.82 15.30 10.92
N SER A 315 10.77 14.91 12.19
CA SER A 315 11.94 14.42 12.94
C SER A 315 12.56 13.15 12.34
N ALA A 316 11.86 12.36 11.53
CA ALA A 316 12.46 11.22 10.82
C ALA A 316 13.52 11.64 9.81
N LEU A 317 13.51 12.90 9.35
CA LEU A 317 14.52 13.42 8.43
C LEU A 317 15.87 13.68 9.10
N ILE A 318 15.93 13.72 10.43
CA ILE A 318 17.18 13.95 11.17
C ILE A 318 18.19 12.83 10.91
N GLY A 319 17.75 11.57 10.88
CA GLY A 319 18.60 10.41 10.56
C GLY A 319 19.28 10.55 9.18
N PRO A 320 18.51 10.61 8.09
CA PRO A 320 19.01 10.90 6.75
C PRO A 320 19.85 12.17 6.64
N ALA A 321 19.46 13.25 7.33
CA ALA A 321 20.21 14.50 7.32
C ALA A 321 21.58 14.35 7.97
N MET A 322 21.72 13.57 9.05
CA MET A 322 23.02 13.29 9.68
C MET A 322 23.97 12.62 8.68
N LEU A 323 23.49 11.61 7.93
CA LEU A 323 24.30 10.94 6.90
C LEU A 323 24.66 11.91 5.77
N PHE A 324 23.67 12.66 5.25
CA PHE A 324 23.90 13.62 4.17
C PHE A 324 24.93 14.70 4.55
N LEU A 325 24.83 15.25 5.77
CA LEU A 325 25.76 16.24 6.29
C LEU A 325 27.14 15.63 6.54
N ASN A 326 27.21 14.40 7.06
CA ASN A 326 28.48 13.71 7.25
C ASN A 326 29.24 13.56 5.93
N GLN A 327 28.56 13.18 4.85
CA GLN A 327 29.15 13.12 3.50
C GLN A 327 29.56 14.50 2.98
N TYR A 328 28.74 15.53 3.21
CA TYR A 328 29.02 16.89 2.78
C TYR A 328 30.31 17.45 3.43
N PHE A 329 30.56 17.12 4.70
CA PHE A 329 31.76 17.52 5.45
C PHE A 329 32.92 16.51 5.34
N ASN A 330 33.04 15.80 4.22
CA ASN A 330 34.13 14.87 3.92
C ASN A 330 34.26 13.72 4.94
N PHE A 331 33.15 13.13 5.38
CA PHE A 331 33.12 11.88 6.16
C PHE A 331 33.85 11.99 7.52
N PHE A 332 33.56 13.06 8.28
CA PHE A 332 34.18 13.29 9.59
C PHE A 332 33.94 12.12 10.58
N LEU A 333 32.80 11.43 10.48
CA LEU A 333 32.49 10.22 11.23
C LEU A 333 32.36 9.00 10.29
N PRO A 334 32.68 7.77 10.76
CA PRO A 334 32.44 6.56 9.97
C PRO A 334 30.97 6.42 9.58
N GLU A 335 30.68 6.26 8.28
CA GLU A 335 29.30 6.25 7.76
C GLU A 335 28.49 5.10 8.36
N TYR A 336 29.15 3.97 8.63
CA TYR A 336 28.53 2.81 9.30
C TYR A 336 27.95 3.16 10.68
N ILE A 337 28.68 3.94 11.50
CA ILE A 337 28.21 4.34 12.84
C ILE A 337 27.04 5.32 12.69
N VAL A 338 27.16 6.30 11.79
CA VAL A 338 26.09 7.27 11.52
C VAL A 338 24.84 6.57 11.00
N LEU A 339 24.99 5.50 10.21
CA LEU A 339 23.87 4.71 9.72
C LEU A 339 23.15 3.95 10.84
N TRP A 340 23.87 3.38 11.82
CA TRP A 340 23.25 2.80 13.01
C TRP A 340 22.52 3.86 13.85
N LEU A 341 23.11 5.04 14.04
CA LEU A 341 22.46 6.15 14.74
C LEU A 341 21.20 6.60 13.99
N CYS A 342 21.24 6.63 12.66
CA CYS A 342 20.08 6.89 11.81
C CYS A 342 18.97 5.86 12.08
N LEU A 343 19.26 4.55 11.98
CA LEU A 343 18.28 3.48 12.23
C LEU A 343 17.67 3.58 13.64
N VAL A 344 18.50 3.76 14.67
CA VAL A 344 18.03 3.87 16.06
C VAL A 344 17.13 5.08 16.22
N TRP A 345 17.53 6.24 15.69
CA TRP A 345 16.75 7.47 15.76
C TRP A 345 15.39 7.31 15.10
N VAL A 346 15.34 6.92 13.82
CA VAL A 346 14.08 6.84 13.06
C VAL A 346 13.15 5.75 13.62
N SER A 347 13.70 4.67 14.17
CA SER A 347 12.90 3.62 14.80
C SER A 347 12.27 4.10 16.10
N LEU A 348 13.04 4.75 16.98
CA LEU A 348 12.52 5.32 18.23
C LEU A 348 11.50 6.43 17.96
N ASP A 349 11.77 7.26 16.96
CA ASP A 349 10.92 8.37 16.55
C ASP A 349 9.59 7.87 15.94
N LEU A 350 9.63 6.83 15.10
CA LEU A 350 8.42 6.16 14.59
C LEU A 350 7.61 5.50 15.72
N LEU A 351 8.26 4.76 16.61
CA LEU A 351 7.60 4.09 17.74
C LEU A 351 6.95 5.12 18.67
N ARG A 352 7.67 6.19 18.99
CA ARG A 352 7.16 7.31 19.79
C ARG A 352 5.95 7.96 19.12
N TYR A 353 6.07 8.33 17.85
CA TYR A 353 4.99 8.95 17.08
C TYR A 353 3.74 8.08 17.07
N SER A 354 3.91 6.79 16.74
CA SER A 354 2.80 5.84 16.64
C SER A 354 2.14 5.60 17.99
N ALA A 355 2.93 5.42 19.07
CA ALA A 355 2.40 5.24 20.41
C ALA A 355 1.61 6.48 20.87
N GLN A 356 2.16 7.68 20.66
CA GLN A 356 1.51 8.92 21.09
C GLN A 356 0.21 9.18 20.32
N VAL A 357 0.21 9.04 18.99
CA VAL A 357 -1.00 9.16 18.15
C VAL A 357 -2.07 8.16 18.60
N CYS A 358 -1.69 6.89 18.82
CA CYS A 358 -2.63 5.87 19.26
C CYS A 358 -3.24 6.18 20.63
N LEU A 359 -2.42 6.63 21.59
CA LEU A 359 -2.88 6.97 22.94
C LEU A 359 -3.79 8.20 22.95
N GLU A 360 -3.45 9.25 22.19
CA GLU A 360 -4.30 10.45 22.06
C GLU A 360 -5.67 10.11 21.45
N ILE A 361 -5.70 9.23 20.43
CA ILE A 361 -6.96 8.77 19.84
C ILE A 361 -7.73 7.86 20.82
N CYS A 362 -7.05 6.97 21.56
CA CYS A 362 -7.68 6.16 22.61
C CYS A 362 -8.35 7.03 23.67
N ASP A 363 -7.67 8.08 24.13
CA ASP A 363 -8.17 9.01 25.14
C ASP A 363 -9.36 9.83 24.63
N HIS A 364 -9.38 10.17 23.34
CA HIS A 364 -10.49 10.86 22.68
C HIS A 364 -11.71 9.96 22.49
N LEU A 365 -11.52 8.75 21.95
CA LEU A 365 -12.58 7.77 21.67
C LEU A 365 -13.01 6.97 22.91
N LYS A 366 -12.31 7.11 24.04
CA LYS A 366 -12.54 6.36 25.30
C LYS A 366 -12.42 4.84 25.14
N ILE A 367 -11.49 4.39 24.30
CA ILE A 367 -11.20 2.97 24.05
C ILE A 367 -9.84 2.56 24.62
N LYS A 368 -9.58 1.25 24.65
CA LYS A 368 -8.26 0.70 25.00
C LYS A 368 -7.63 0.09 23.76
N LEU A 369 -6.35 0.37 23.55
CA LEU A 369 -5.64 -0.02 22.32
C LEU A 369 -5.63 -1.54 22.08
N PHE A 370 -5.31 -2.33 23.10
CA PHE A 370 -5.14 -3.79 22.98
C PHE A 370 -6.15 -4.60 23.80
N ARG A 371 -7.29 -4.01 24.18
CA ARG A 371 -8.28 -4.69 25.03
C ARG A 371 -9.69 -4.33 24.62
N ILE A 372 -10.53 -5.35 24.46
CA ILE A 372 -11.98 -5.18 24.32
C ILE A 372 -12.61 -5.11 25.71
N PRO A 373 -13.46 -4.11 26.00
CA PRO A 373 -14.24 -4.08 27.24
C PRO A 373 -15.12 -5.33 27.32
N TYR A 374 -15.05 -6.06 28.43
CA TYR A 374 -15.93 -7.22 28.64
C TYR A 374 -17.35 -6.75 28.91
N SER A 375 -18.25 -6.90 27.93
CA SER A 375 -19.69 -6.74 28.17
C SER A 375 -20.28 -8.09 28.56
N LYS A 376 -20.91 -8.18 29.74
CA LYS A 376 -21.68 -9.36 30.17
C LYS A 376 -22.99 -9.55 29.39
N ALA A 377 -23.37 -8.58 28.55
CA ALA A 377 -24.59 -8.66 27.76
C ALA A 377 -24.29 -9.32 26.41
N PRO A 378 -25.09 -10.32 25.97
CA PRO A 378 -25.06 -10.74 24.58
C PRO A 378 -25.33 -9.51 23.70
N PRO A 379 -24.69 -9.38 22.53
CA PRO A 379 -25.02 -8.30 21.61
C PRO A 379 -26.51 -8.38 21.30
N SER A 380 -27.28 -7.39 21.75
CA SER A 380 -28.64 -7.20 21.26
C SER A 380 -28.53 -7.06 19.76
N ALA A 381 -29.26 -7.89 19.02
CA ALA A 381 -29.42 -7.76 17.57
C ALA A 381 -30.06 -6.39 17.28
N SER A 382 -29.22 -5.36 17.18
CA SER A 382 -29.59 -4.13 16.51
C SER A 382 -29.81 -4.52 15.07
N THR A 383 -31.07 -4.44 14.63
CA THR A 383 -31.53 -4.66 13.27
C THR A 383 -30.71 -3.79 12.32
N MET A 384 -29.57 -4.30 11.85
CA MET A 384 -28.86 -3.71 10.73
C MET A 384 -29.68 -4.06 9.49
N SER A 385 -30.29 -3.05 8.89
CA SER A 385 -30.76 -3.13 7.52
C SER A 385 -29.58 -3.52 6.63
N PHE A 386 -29.61 -4.74 6.09
CA PHE A 386 -28.75 -5.12 4.99
C PHE A 386 -29.09 -4.24 3.78
N SER A 387 -28.37 -3.14 3.60
CA SER A 387 -28.25 -2.51 2.29
C SER A 387 -27.26 -3.35 1.48
N THR A 388 -27.79 -4.31 0.74
CA THR A 388 -27.07 -5.00 -0.33
C THR A 388 -26.47 -3.94 -1.26
N PRO A 389 -25.18 -4.00 -1.61
CA PRO A 389 -24.65 -3.21 -2.70
C PRO A 389 -25.39 -3.60 -3.98
N ALA A 390 -26.00 -2.63 -4.66
CA ALA A 390 -26.57 -2.82 -5.98
C ALA A 390 -25.43 -3.13 -6.97
N GLY A 391 -25.18 -4.42 -7.21
CA GLY A 391 -24.11 -4.87 -8.09
C GLY A 391 -24.08 -6.37 -8.40
N GLU A 392 -24.89 -7.20 -7.72
CA GLU A 392 -24.92 -8.65 -7.94
C GLU A 392 -26.34 -9.16 -8.20
N LYS A 393 -26.98 -8.66 -9.26
CA LYS A 393 -28.09 -9.35 -9.93
C LYS A 393 -28.02 -9.01 -11.41
N ASN A 394 -27.20 -9.74 -12.17
CA ASN A 394 -27.33 -9.96 -13.62
C ASN A 394 -26.21 -10.87 -14.18
N ALA A 395 -25.96 -12.03 -13.55
CA ALA A 395 -25.02 -13.01 -14.10
C ALA A 395 -25.44 -14.49 -13.96
N SER A 396 -26.66 -14.77 -13.47
CA SER A 396 -27.09 -16.15 -13.20
C SER A 396 -28.46 -16.52 -13.80
N LEU A 397 -28.87 -15.86 -14.89
CA LEU A 397 -30.16 -16.11 -15.56
C LEU A 397 -30.07 -16.29 -17.09
N LEU A 398 -28.92 -16.73 -17.62
CA LEU A 398 -28.74 -16.97 -19.07
C LEU A 398 -28.37 -18.41 -19.46
N LEU A 399 -28.60 -19.39 -18.59
CA LEU A 399 -28.37 -20.82 -18.90
C LEU A 399 -29.52 -21.71 -18.39
N SER A 400 -30.76 -21.41 -18.76
CA SER A 400 -31.86 -22.38 -18.65
C SER A 400 -33.11 -21.95 -19.42
N SER A 401 -33.12 -22.11 -20.75
CA SER A 401 -34.35 -22.31 -21.52
C SER A 401 -34.05 -22.57 -22.99
N VAL A 402 -33.90 -23.85 -23.35
CA VAL A 402 -34.08 -24.32 -24.73
C VAL A 402 -35.51 -24.84 -24.84
N PRO A 403 -36.38 -24.27 -25.70
CA PRO A 403 -37.57 -24.97 -26.14
C PRO A 403 -37.32 -25.65 -27.49
N ARG A 404 -37.67 -26.94 -27.56
CA ARG A 404 -37.81 -27.72 -28.80
C ARG A 404 -39.11 -27.35 -29.52
N MET A 405 -39.03 -27.38 -30.86
CA MET A 405 -40.04 -27.58 -31.92
C MET A 405 -39.98 -26.42 -32.92
N SER A 406 -40.18 -26.57 -34.22
CA SER A 406 -40.34 -27.66 -35.19
C SER A 406 -40.80 -26.93 -36.46
N SER A 407 -40.31 -27.38 -37.61
CA SER A 407 -40.92 -27.25 -38.95
C SER A 407 -41.11 -25.87 -39.58
N ARG A 408 -40.40 -25.74 -40.71
CA ARG A 408 -40.80 -25.21 -42.03
C ARG A 408 -40.54 -23.73 -42.37
N GLU A 409 -39.92 -23.62 -43.55
CA GLU A 409 -39.94 -22.53 -44.53
C GLU A 409 -38.94 -21.36 -44.34
N GLN A 410 -37.78 -21.53 -45.00
CA GLN A 410 -37.12 -20.48 -45.78
C GLN A 410 -37.77 -20.44 -47.18
N PRO A 411 -37.83 -19.30 -47.91
CA PRO A 411 -36.57 -18.76 -48.48
C PRO A 411 -36.50 -17.24 -48.79
N MET A 412 -35.25 -16.76 -48.87
CA MET A 412 -34.62 -15.92 -49.90
C MET A 412 -35.18 -14.56 -50.42
N LEU A 413 -34.19 -13.67 -50.68
CA LEU A 413 -33.99 -12.69 -51.78
C LEU A 413 -34.21 -11.17 -51.56
N TYR A 414 -33.12 -10.44 -51.86
CA TYR A 414 -32.96 -9.19 -52.64
C TYR A 414 -33.33 -7.79 -52.10
N ALA A 415 -32.28 -6.98 -51.92
CA ALA A 415 -31.91 -5.73 -52.62
C ALA A 415 -32.92 -4.58 -52.95
N SER A 416 -32.44 -3.38 -52.63
CA SER A 416 -32.52 -2.06 -53.33
C SER A 416 -33.69 -1.09 -53.14
N SER A 417 -33.28 0.14 -52.76
CA SER A 417 -33.64 1.48 -53.29
C SER A 417 -35.04 2.11 -53.11
N HIS A 418 -34.99 3.32 -52.52
CA HIS A 418 -35.72 4.58 -52.80
C HIS A 418 -37.26 4.60 -52.98
N GLN A 419 -37.93 5.52 -52.28
CA GLN A 419 -38.78 6.58 -52.87
C GLN A 419 -39.28 7.66 -51.88
N HIS A 420 -39.13 8.93 -52.30
CA HIS A 420 -40.00 10.13 -52.22
C HIS A 420 -40.54 10.79 -50.92
N LEU A 421 -39.91 11.93 -50.57
CA LEU A 421 -40.39 13.35 -50.47
C LEU A 421 -41.89 13.72 -50.72
N PRO A 422 -42.44 14.83 -50.16
CA PRO A 422 -42.18 16.21 -50.66
C PRO A 422 -42.14 17.40 -49.64
N ILE A 423 -41.78 18.54 -50.23
CA ILE A 423 -41.37 19.88 -49.74
C ILE A 423 -42.56 20.87 -49.74
N SER A 424 -42.50 21.94 -48.95
CA SER A 424 -42.93 23.29 -49.39
C SER A 424 -42.09 24.39 -48.73
N ASN A 425 -41.54 25.27 -49.58
CA ASN A 425 -40.77 26.48 -49.30
C ASN A 425 -41.69 27.65 -48.90
N ASP A 426 -41.12 28.69 -48.29
CA ASP A 426 -41.33 30.08 -48.70
C ASP A 426 -40.06 30.90 -48.44
N ASP A 427 -39.79 31.81 -49.38
CA ASP A 427 -38.54 32.50 -49.69
C ASP A 427 -38.42 33.91 -49.05
N GLU A 428 -37.22 34.48 -49.24
CA GLU A 428 -36.93 35.89 -49.61
C GLU A 428 -36.45 36.93 -48.57
N GLU A 429 -35.15 37.22 -48.71
CA GLU A 429 -34.56 38.53 -49.08
C GLU A 429 -34.16 39.64 -48.06
N ASN A 430 -32.84 39.89 -48.07
CA ASN A 430 -32.15 41.17 -48.29
C ASN A 430 -32.15 42.30 -47.21
N ARG A 431 -30.97 42.58 -46.62
CA ARG A 431 -30.14 43.81 -46.85
C ARG A 431 -29.08 44.07 -45.76
N VAL A 432 -27.88 44.39 -46.21
CA VAL A 432 -26.79 45.11 -45.50
C VAL A 432 -26.88 46.60 -45.86
N PRO A 433 -26.45 47.54 -45.00
CA PRO A 433 -25.28 48.37 -45.35
C PRO A 433 -24.31 48.68 -44.18
N LEU A 434 -23.05 48.84 -44.59
CA LEU A 434 -21.90 49.60 -44.02
C LEU A 434 -22.29 51.07 -43.67
N LEU A 435 -21.64 51.92 -42.85
CA LEU A 435 -20.24 52.19 -42.47
C LEU A 435 -20.22 53.32 -41.39
N ASP A 436 -19.03 53.59 -40.85
CA ASP A 436 -18.50 54.89 -40.36
C ASP A 436 -18.23 55.17 -38.84
N ALA A 437 -16.91 55.22 -38.57
CA ALA A 437 -16.11 56.36 -38.10
C ALA A 437 -15.86 56.64 -36.59
N GLU A 438 -14.58 56.42 -36.25
CA GLU A 438 -13.64 57.14 -35.37
C GLU A 438 -14.07 58.47 -34.72
N HIS A 439 -13.65 58.67 -33.45
CA HIS A 439 -12.81 59.81 -33.07
C HIS A 439 -12.18 59.65 -31.66
N SER A 440 -10.87 59.92 -31.62
CA SER A 440 -10.04 60.42 -30.50
C SER A 440 -9.48 59.46 -29.46
#